data_AF-A0A2E4ZTF8-F1
#
_entry.id   AF-A0A2E4ZTF8-F1
#
_cell.length_a   1.000
_cell.length_b   1.000
_cell.length_c   1.000
_cell.angle_alpha   90.00
_cell.angle_beta   90.00
_cell.angle_gamma   90.00
#
_symmetry.space_group_name_H-M   'P 1'
#
loop_
_entity.id
_entity.type
_entity.pdbx_description
1 polymer ?
#
loop_
_entity_poly.entity_id
_entity_poly.type
_entity_poly.pdbx_seq_one_letter_code
_entity_poly.pdbx_strand_id
1 'polypeptide(L)'
;MVQISQADQTRFSFLEKQMGTNFRIVLYADSEKVAKEAASAGFAEVERLNAILSDYDPESELSRLSDTSGSGRNIPLSDDLFAVLDASQNLSRQTAGAFDVTIGPCARLWR
;
A
#
# COMPACT_ATOMS: atom_id res chain seq x y z
N MET A 1 5.13 -44.12 11.62
CA MET A 1 4.60 -43.00 12.41
C MET A 1 5.58 -41.84 12.20
N VAL A 2 5.25 -40.88 11.34
CA VAL A 2 6.15 -39.76 11.01
C VAL A 2 5.98 -38.71 12.11
N GLN A 3 7.01 -38.51 12.94
CA GLN A 3 7.04 -37.38 13.86
C GLN A 3 7.18 -36.11 13.03
N ILE A 4 6.08 -35.37 12.87
CA ILE A 4 6.14 -33.97 12.46
C ILE A 4 6.65 -33.22 13.70
N SER A 5 7.97 -33.01 13.76
CA SER A 5 8.55 -32.01 14.66
C SER A 5 7.94 -30.67 14.26
N GLN A 6 6.99 -30.15 15.04
CA GLN A 6 6.65 -28.74 14.95
C GLN A 6 7.90 -27.97 15.37
N ALA A 7 8.58 -27.35 14.41
CA ALA A 7 9.60 -26.37 14.74
C ALA A 7 8.89 -25.26 15.54
N ASP A 8 9.34 -25.00 16.77
CA ASP A 8 8.85 -23.87 17.56
C ASP A 8 9.28 -22.59 16.85
N GLN A 9 8.36 -22.00 16.09
CA GLN A 9 8.64 -20.75 15.38
C GLN A 9 8.78 -19.62 16.39
N THR A 10 9.83 -18.83 16.23
CA THR A 10 10.09 -17.66 17.07
C THR A 10 9.41 -16.43 16.49
N ARG A 11 8.80 -15.60 17.34
CA ARG A 11 8.19 -14.33 16.94
C ARG A 11 9.26 -13.25 16.71
N PHE A 12 9.26 -12.65 15.53
CA PHE A 12 10.10 -11.51 15.18
C PHE A 12 9.23 -10.28 14.88
N SER A 13 9.78 -9.09 15.12
CA SER A 13 9.11 -7.81 14.88
C SER A 13 10.10 -6.83 14.28
N PHE A 14 9.79 -6.31 13.10
CA PHE A 14 10.60 -5.34 12.38
C PHE A 14 9.80 -4.04 12.21
N LEU A 15 10.47 -2.90 12.25
CA LEU A 15 9.86 -1.58 12.18
C LEU A 15 10.69 -0.69 11.26
N GLU A 16 10.07 -0.16 10.22
CA GLU A 16 10.69 0.81 9.30
C GLU A 16 9.77 2.01 9.08
N LYS A 17 10.33 3.11 8.58
CA LYS A 17 9.56 4.27 8.14
C LYS A 17 9.11 4.03 6.69
N GLN A 18 7.81 3.99 6.47
CA GLN A 18 7.19 3.76 5.17
C GLN A 18 5.94 4.64 5.04
N MET A 19 5.66 5.18 3.84
CA MET A 19 4.46 5.98 3.55
C MET A 19 4.19 7.07 4.61
N GLY A 20 5.24 7.76 5.08
CA GLY A 20 5.14 8.83 6.08
C GLY A 20 4.87 8.39 7.53
N THR A 21 4.84 7.08 7.84
CA THR A 21 4.55 6.56 9.18
C THR A 21 5.47 5.40 9.58
N ASN A 22 5.32 4.91 10.81
CA ASN A 22 5.97 3.68 11.28
C ASN A 22 5.19 2.46 10.76
N PHE A 23 5.84 1.62 9.95
CA PHE A 23 5.28 0.38 9.44
C PHE A 23 5.92 -0.81 10.14
N ARG A 24 5.09 -1.67 10.75
CA ARG A 24 5.54 -2.81 11.56
C ARG A 24 5.15 -4.12 10.89
N ILE A 25 6.14 -4.98 10.68
CA ILE A 25 5.93 -6.37 10.26
C ILE A 25 6.21 -7.27 11.46
N VAL A 26 5.24 -8.10 11.82
CA VAL A 26 5.38 -9.15 12.84
C VAL A 26 5.15 -10.49 12.17
N LEU A 27 6.09 -11.41 12.35
CA LEU A 27 6.01 -12.74 11.75
C LEU A 27 6.68 -13.79 12.65
N TYR A 28 6.36 -15.06 12.42
CA TYR A 28 6.97 -16.19 13.11
C TYR A 28 7.84 -16.97 12.12
N ALA A 29 9.06 -17.32 12.51
CA ALA A 29 9.99 -18.03 11.65
C ALA A 29 10.94 -18.94 12.44
N ASP A 30 11.55 -19.90 11.74
CA ASP A 30 12.49 -20.87 12.32
C ASP A 30 13.85 -20.26 12.68
N SER A 31 14.18 -19.09 12.10
CA SER A 31 15.41 -18.35 12.42
C SER A 31 15.25 -16.86 12.14
N GLU A 32 16.08 -16.05 12.80
CA GLU A 32 16.13 -14.60 12.57
C GLU A 32 16.51 -14.26 11.12
N LYS A 33 17.40 -15.05 10.50
CA LYS A 33 17.81 -14.84 9.11
C LYS A 33 16.60 -14.92 8.17
N VAL A 34 15.82 -16.00 8.28
CA VAL A 34 14.60 -16.19 7.46
C VAL A 34 13.59 -15.08 7.75
N ALA A 35 13.43 -14.70 9.03
CA ALA A 35 12.53 -13.63 9.41
C ALA A 35 12.91 -12.28 8.79
N LYS A 36 14.20 -11.95 8.81
CA LYS A 36 14.73 -10.71 8.26
C LYS A 36 14.58 -10.67 6.75
N GLU A 37 14.89 -11.75 6.05
CA GLU A 37 14.71 -11.85 4.59
C GLU A 37 13.24 -11.65 4.20
N ALA A 38 12.30 -12.30 4.90
CA ALA A 38 10.87 -12.13 4.65
C ALA A 38 10.37 -10.70 4.95
N ALA A 39 10.82 -10.10 6.07
CA ALA A 39 10.45 -8.73 6.41
C ALA A 39 11.01 -7.72 5.41
N SER A 40 12.27 -7.87 4.98
CA SER A 40 12.87 -7.02 3.95
C SER A 40 12.12 -7.10 2.62
N ALA A 41 11.67 -8.29 2.21
CA ALA A 41 10.80 -8.42 1.03
C ALA A 41 9.46 -7.70 1.22
N GLY A 42 8.85 -7.78 2.41
CA GLY A 42 7.62 -7.06 2.74
C GLY A 42 7.79 -5.53 2.68
N PHE A 43 8.88 -5.00 3.24
CA PHE A 43 9.17 -3.56 3.16
C PHE A 43 9.45 -3.09 1.72
N ALA A 44 10.17 -3.90 0.93
CA ALA A 44 10.39 -3.59 -0.48
C ALA A 44 9.08 -3.51 -1.28
N GLU A 45 8.10 -4.35 -0.95
CA GLU A 45 6.78 -4.30 -1.58
C GLU A 45 5.99 -3.05 -1.15
N VAL A 46 6.08 -2.64 0.10
CA VAL A 46 5.48 -1.37 0.57
C VAL A 46 6.09 -0.19 -0.17
N GLU A 47 7.41 -0.16 -0.36
CA GLU A 47 8.07 0.89 -1.14
C GLU A 47 7.62 0.89 -2.61
N ARG A 48 7.49 -0.29 -3.24
CA ARG A 48 6.96 -0.41 -4.61
C ARG A 48 5.54 0.16 -4.71
N LEU A 49 4.67 -0.16 -3.75
CA LEU A 49 3.31 0.37 -3.71
C LEU A 49 3.28 1.87 -3.41
N ASN A 50 4.21 2.39 -2.62
CA ASN A 50 4.34 3.83 -2.35
C ASN A 50 4.61 4.62 -3.64
N ALA A 51 5.48 4.11 -4.53
CA ALA A 51 5.74 4.70 -5.84
C ALA A 51 4.51 4.67 -6.80
N ILE A 52 3.46 3.93 -6.46
CA ILE A 52 2.21 3.88 -7.22
C ILE A 52 1.16 4.79 -6.57
N LEU A 53 0.97 4.66 -5.26
CA LEU A 53 -0.22 5.13 -4.54
C LEU A 53 -0.04 6.45 -3.79
N SER A 54 1.18 6.99 -3.71
CA SER A 54 1.45 8.21 -2.94
C SER A 54 0.83 9.44 -3.59
N ASP A 55 0.10 10.26 -2.83
CA ASP A 55 -0.36 11.59 -3.24
C ASP A 55 0.63 12.71 -2.87
N TYR A 56 1.75 12.36 -2.24
CA TYR A 56 2.84 13.28 -1.88
C TYR A 56 4.00 13.22 -2.88
N ASP A 57 4.22 12.06 -3.51
CA ASP A 57 5.26 11.88 -4.51
C ASP A 57 4.75 12.31 -5.89
N PRO A 58 5.28 13.39 -6.51
CA PRO A 58 4.85 13.82 -7.84
C PRO A 58 5.17 12.79 -8.94
N GLU A 59 6.13 11.90 -8.70
CA GLU A 59 6.50 10.83 -9.62
C GLU A 59 5.69 9.55 -9.39
N SER A 60 4.70 9.57 -8.49
CA SER A 60 3.82 8.41 -8.33
C SER A 60 2.88 8.26 -9.53
N GLU A 61 2.41 7.02 -9.75
CA GLU A 61 1.38 6.78 -10.76
C GLU A 61 0.09 7.56 -10.48
N LEU A 62 -0.35 7.60 -9.22
CA LEU A 62 -1.53 8.35 -8.78
C LEU A 62 -1.41 9.85 -9.05
N SER A 63 -0.25 10.46 -8.74
CA SER A 63 -0.01 11.89 -8.98
C SER A 63 -0.05 12.21 -10.46
N ARG A 64 0.65 11.42 -11.29
CA ARG A 64 0.60 11.58 -12.76
C ARG A 64 -0.80 11.42 -13.31
N LEU A 65 -1.58 10.45 -12.82
CA LEU A 65 -2.98 10.28 -13.20
C LEU A 65 -3.78 11.54 -12.85
N SER A 66 -3.63 12.03 -11.62
CA SER A 66 -4.32 13.23 -11.13
C SER A 66 -4.01 14.47 -11.98
N ASP A 67 -2.76 14.63 -12.42
CA ASP A 67 -2.33 15.74 -13.28
C ASP A 67 -2.93 15.69 -14.70
N THR A 68 -3.45 14.53 -15.13
CA THR A 68 -4.16 14.42 -16.40
C THR A 68 -5.66 14.79 -16.32
N SER A 69 -6.15 15.15 -15.13
CA SER A 69 -7.56 15.49 -14.90
C SER A 69 -8.07 16.56 -15.87
N GLY A 70 -9.28 16.37 -16.40
CA GLY A 70 -9.89 17.29 -17.35
C GLY A 70 -9.33 17.23 -18.78
N SER A 71 -8.29 16.43 -19.04
CA SER A 71 -7.72 16.32 -20.40
C SER A 71 -8.55 15.45 -21.37
N GLY A 72 -9.51 14.67 -20.87
CA GLY A 72 -10.31 13.74 -21.67
C GLY A 72 -9.54 12.53 -22.21
N ARG A 73 -8.27 12.35 -21.78
CA ARG A 73 -7.44 11.22 -22.20
C ARG A 73 -7.74 9.98 -21.38
N ASN A 74 -7.73 8.83 -22.04
CA ASN A 74 -7.71 7.53 -21.37
C ASN A 74 -6.27 7.21 -20.97
N ILE A 75 -6.02 7.06 -19.68
CA ILE A 75 -4.69 6.73 -19.14
C ILE A 75 -4.71 5.26 -18.71
N PRO A 76 -3.82 4.40 -19.24
CA PRO A 76 -3.69 3.04 -18.74
C PRO A 76 -3.17 3.05 -17.31
N LEU A 77 -3.73 2.20 -16.45
CA LEU A 77 -3.36 2.07 -15.05
C LEU A 77 -2.69 0.72 -14.80
N SER A 78 -1.82 0.65 -13.80
CA SER A 78 -1.40 -0.61 -13.20
C SER A 78 -2.58 -1.32 -12.54
N ASP A 79 -2.49 -2.65 -12.44
CA ASP A 79 -3.52 -3.46 -11.80
C ASP A 79 -3.72 -3.06 -10.33
N ASP A 80 -2.64 -2.69 -9.63
CA ASP A 80 -2.68 -2.23 -8.24
C ASP A 80 -3.47 -0.93 -8.08
N LEU A 81 -3.16 0.09 -8.89
CA LEU A 81 -3.87 1.37 -8.84
C LEU A 81 -5.34 1.18 -9.24
N PHE A 82 -5.61 0.38 -10.27
CA PHE A 82 -6.97 0.06 -10.68
C PHE A 82 -7.77 -0.61 -9.56
N ALA A 83 -7.20 -1.62 -8.89
CA ALA A 83 -7.85 -2.33 -7.81
C ALA A 83 -8.22 -1.40 -6.63
N VAL A 84 -7.30 -0.49 -6.25
CA VAL A 84 -7.54 0.50 -5.20
C VAL A 84 -8.63 1.49 -5.59
N LEU A 85 -8.61 2.00 -6.83
CA LEU A 85 -9.61 2.94 -7.31
C LEU A 85 -11.00 2.30 -7.45
N ASP A 86 -11.09 1.06 -7.94
CA ASP A 86 -12.37 0.35 -8.03
C ASP A 86 -12.97 0.11 -6.64
N ALA A 87 -12.16 -0.36 -5.68
CA ALA A 87 -12.59 -0.53 -4.29
C ALA A 87 -13.03 0.82 -3.67
N SER A 88 -12.30 1.90 -3.94
CA SER A 88 -12.61 3.25 -3.47
C SER A 88 -13.95 3.75 -4.03
N GLN A 89 -14.19 3.56 -5.33
CA GLN A 89 -15.46 3.94 -5.97
C GLN A 89 -16.64 3.09 -5.47
N ASN A 90 -16.41 1.80 -5.21
CA ASN A 90 -17.39 0.92 -4.56
C ASN A 90 -17.76 1.44 -3.16
N LEU A 91 -16.75 1.80 -2.35
CA LEU A 91 -16.97 2.32 -0.99
C LEU A 91 -17.68 3.68 -1.00
N SER A 92 -17.33 4.56 -1.95
CA SER A 92 -18.00 5.85 -2.10
C SER A 92 -19.51 5.68 -2.37
N ARG A 93 -19.89 4.74 -3.24
CA ARG A 93 -21.30 4.39 -3.48
C ARG A 93 -22.00 3.86 -2.21
N GLN A 94 -21.35 2.94 -1.48
CA GLN A 94 -21.92 2.34 -0.27
C GLN A 94 -22.14 3.36 0.85
N THR A 95 -21.31 4.40 0.89
CA THR A 95 -21.35 5.45 1.91
C THR A 95 -22.10 6.71 1.46
N ALA A 96 -22.75 6.66 0.30
CA ALA A 96 -23.44 7.80 -0.32
C ALA A 96 -22.56 9.06 -0.41
N GLY A 97 -21.27 8.88 -0.71
CA GLY A 97 -20.29 9.97 -0.84
C GLY A 97 -19.66 10.45 0.46
N ALA A 98 -19.96 9.84 1.63
CA ALA A 98 -19.25 10.18 2.86
C ALA A 98 -17.75 9.79 2.80
N PHE A 99 -17.42 8.74 2.05
CA PHE A 99 -16.07 8.49 1.55
C PHE A 99 -15.97 8.95 0.09
N ASP A 100 -15.00 9.80 -0.22
CA ASP A 100 -14.75 10.30 -1.58
C ASP A 100 -13.25 10.37 -1.85
N VAL A 101 -12.77 9.47 -2.72
CA VAL A 101 -11.36 9.39 -3.13
C VAL A 101 -10.93 10.56 -4.03
N THR A 102 -11.88 11.34 -4.55
CA THR A 102 -11.62 12.48 -5.44
C THR A 102 -11.50 13.82 -4.71
N ILE A 103 -11.65 13.84 -3.38
CA ILE A 103 -11.65 15.06 -2.56
C ILE A 103 -10.28 15.76 -2.46
N GLY A 104 -9.24 15.22 -3.12
CA GLY A 104 -7.88 15.74 -3.12
C GLY A 104 -7.75 17.27 -3.30
N PRO A 105 -8.45 17.91 -4.27
CA PRO A 105 -8.43 19.37 -4.41
C PRO A 105 -8.90 20.12 -3.17
N CYS A 106 -9.97 19.65 -2.51
CA CYS A 106 -10.49 20.26 -1.28
C CYS A 106 -9.56 19.98 -0.10
N ALA A 107 -9.04 18.76 0.02
CA ALA A 107 -8.10 18.39 1.09
C ALA A 107 -6.83 19.27 1.08
N ARG A 108 -6.33 19.62 -0.12
CA ARG A 108 -5.17 20.52 -0.28
C ARG A 108 -5.39 21.94 0.21
N LEU A 109 -6.64 22.41 0.33
CA LEU A 109 -6.93 23.75 0.86
C LEU A 109 -6.75 23.85 2.38
N TRP A 110 -6.73 22.71 3.08
CA TRP A 110 -6.73 22.62 4.54
C TRP A 110 -5.42 22.10 5.14
N ARG A 111 -4.42 21.82 4.30
CA ARG A 111 -3.08 21.36 4.71
C ARG A 111 -2.06 22.47 4.49
#